data_AF-A0AAV4WVW8-F1
#
_entry.id   AF-A0AAV4WVW8-F1
#
_cell.length_a   1.000
_cell.length_b   1.000
_cell.length_c   1.000
_cell.angle_alpha   90.00
_cell.angle_beta   90.00
_cell.angle_gamma   90.00
#
_symmetry.space_group_name_H-M   'P 1'
#
loop_
_entity.id
_entity.type
_entity.pdbx_description
1 polymer ?
#
loop_
_entity_poly.entity_id
_entity_poly.type
_entity_poly.pdbx_seq_one_letter_code
_entity_poly.pdbx_strand_id
1 'polypeptide(L)'
;MYYLASCDGEGSESLVRRFRIENGEQVERDEVYGSPSTPVLENPEYQTRWYFKFFLGKLHQNYVGADADKTPFFLSVVLTDANSQGVQQYRAILWRKTVSQSISFTFVSL
;
A
#
# COMPACT_ATOMS: atom_id res chain seq x y z
N MET A 1 14.13 0.56 32.74
CA MET A 1 15.11 -0.46 33.17
C MET A 1 14.73 -1.76 32.48
N TYR A 2 15.42 -2.07 31.39
CA TYR A 2 15.20 -3.25 30.57
C TYR A 2 15.97 -4.44 31.16
N TYR A 3 15.45 -5.65 31.03
CA TYR A 3 16.24 -6.83 30.66
C TYR A 3 15.26 -7.90 30.13
N LEU A 4 15.20 -8.07 28.81
CA LEU A 4 14.82 -9.36 28.23
C LEU A 4 16.12 -10.11 28.00
N ALA A 5 16.23 -11.25 28.67
CA ALA A 5 17.44 -12.06 28.77
C ALA A 5 17.88 -12.60 27.41
N SER A 6 19.19 -12.50 27.16
CA SER A 6 19.91 -13.31 26.17
C SER A 6 19.97 -14.74 26.70
N CYS A 7 19.39 -15.70 25.97
CA CYS A 7 19.79 -17.09 26.10
C CYS A 7 20.77 -17.37 24.96
N ASP A 8 22.06 -17.37 25.31
CA ASP A 8 23.09 -18.00 24.50
C ASP A 8 22.82 -19.51 24.52
N GLY A 9 22.36 -20.02 23.37
CA GLY A 9 22.21 -21.44 23.08
C GLY A 9 22.89 -21.70 21.75
N GLU A 10 23.97 -22.48 21.81
CA GLU A 10 24.86 -22.81 20.70
C GLU A 10 24.13 -23.32 19.45
N GLY A 11 24.64 -22.92 18.28
CA GLY A 11 24.58 -23.74 17.07
C GLY A 11 23.28 -23.71 16.26
N SER A 12 22.99 -22.59 15.60
CA SER A 12 22.33 -22.62 14.28
C SER A 12 22.50 -21.28 13.56
N GLU A 13 23.65 -21.09 12.90
CA GLU A 13 23.84 -20.04 11.90
C GLU A 13 22.95 -20.31 10.68
N SER A 14 21.70 -19.82 10.66
CA SER A 14 20.91 -19.81 9.42
C SER A 14 19.66 -18.92 9.41
N LEU A 15 19.18 -18.36 10.53
CA LEU A 15 17.80 -17.82 10.56
C LEU A 15 17.62 -16.36 11.02
N VAL A 16 18.70 -15.59 11.24
CA VAL A 16 18.60 -14.18 11.72
C VAL A 16 19.37 -13.21 10.83
N ARG A 17 19.09 -13.21 9.52
CA ARG A 17 19.50 -12.11 8.62
C ARG A 17 18.41 -11.79 7.60
N ARG A 18 17.22 -11.41 8.06
CA ARG A 18 16.15 -10.91 7.17
C ARG A 18 15.95 -9.39 7.20
N PHE A 19 16.72 -8.67 8.00
CA PHE A 19 16.74 -7.21 7.94
C PHE A 19 18.12 -6.75 7.50
N ARG A 20 18.17 -6.12 6.33
CA ARG A 20 19.35 -5.39 5.87
C ARG A 20 19.36 -4.08 6.65
N ILE A 21 20.31 -3.95 7.57
CA ILE A 21 20.60 -2.70 8.27
C ILE A 21 21.51 -1.92 7.32
N GLU A 22 21.00 -0.86 6.71
CA GLU A 22 21.83 0.07 5.95
C GLU A 22 22.32 1.18 6.89
N ASN A 23 23.65 1.32 6.97
CA ASN A 23 24.28 2.43 7.67
C ASN A 23 23.99 3.71 6.89
N GLY A 24 23.47 4.73 7.59
CA GLY A 24 23.12 6.02 7.02
C GLY A 24 24.33 6.89 6.67
N GLU A 25 25.17 6.44 5.75
CA GLU A 25 26.12 7.32 5.06
C GLU A 25 25.47 7.85 3.78
N GLN A 26 25.25 9.15 3.80
CA GLN A 26 24.71 9.95 2.71
C GLN A 26 25.66 9.89 1.51
N VAL A 27 25.25 9.23 0.43
CA VAL A 27 25.94 9.29 -0.86
C VAL A 27 25.00 9.93 -1.88
N GLU A 28 25.34 11.16 -2.23
CA GLU A 28 24.83 11.86 -3.41
C GLU A 28 25.08 11.05 -4.69
N ARG A 29 24.20 11.32 -5.66
CA ARG A 29 24.30 11.08 -7.10
C ARG A 29 23.82 9.71 -7.61
N ASP A 30 22.71 9.83 -8.33
CA ASP A 30 22.34 9.19 -9.59
C ASP A 30 23.20 8.02 -10.10
N GLU A 31 22.50 7.09 -10.74
CA GLU A 31 23.01 5.98 -11.57
C GLU A 31 23.08 4.60 -10.93
N VAL A 32 21.91 3.98 -10.65
CA VAL A 32 21.72 2.56 -10.96
C VAL A 32 20.28 2.32 -11.44
N TYR A 33 20.01 2.71 -12.69
CA TYR A 33 18.83 2.22 -13.39
C TYR A 33 18.97 0.72 -13.64
N GLY A 34 18.07 -0.05 -13.03
CA GLY A 34 17.59 -1.34 -13.55
C GLY A 34 18.51 -2.54 -13.36
N SER A 35 18.35 -3.25 -12.24
CA SER A 35 18.59 -4.71 -12.26
C SER A 35 17.42 -5.38 -13.01
N PRO A 36 17.65 -6.09 -14.14
CA PRO A 36 16.60 -6.62 -15.00
C PRO A 36 15.97 -7.93 -14.46
N SER A 37 16.10 -8.19 -13.15
CA SER A 37 15.75 -9.48 -12.53
C SER A 37 15.11 -9.38 -11.15
N THR A 38 14.75 -8.19 -10.66
CA THR A 38 13.81 -8.13 -9.54
C THR A 38 12.50 -8.73 -10.04
N PRO A 39 12.06 -9.90 -9.53
CA PRO A 39 10.75 -10.41 -9.90
C PRO A 39 9.76 -9.30 -9.57
N VAL A 40 8.92 -8.95 -10.54
CA VAL A 40 7.76 -8.09 -10.31
C VAL A 40 6.84 -8.90 -9.41
N LEU A 41 7.11 -8.86 -8.11
CA LEU A 41 6.16 -9.22 -7.10
C LEU A 41 4.98 -8.29 -7.38
N GLU A 42 3.81 -8.84 -7.71
CA GLU A 42 2.55 -8.11 -7.84
C GLU A 42 2.24 -7.44 -6.52
N ASN A 43 2.97 -6.36 -6.23
CA ASN A 43 3.15 -5.94 -4.87
C ASN A 43 1.85 -5.25 -4.45
N PRO A 44 1.06 -5.84 -3.52
CA PRO A 44 -0.16 -5.21 -3.04
C PRO A 44 0.14 -3.87 -2.33
N GLU A 45 1.43 -3.50 -2.19
CA GLU A 45 1.85 -2.18 -1.76
C GLU A 45 1.27 -1.06 -2.61
N TYR A 46 1.06 -1.20 -3.93
CA TYR A 46 0.61 -0.05 -4.72
C TYR A 46 -0.77 0.40 -4.29
N GLN A 47 -1.72 -0.55 -4.26
CA GLN A 47 -3.09 -0.29 -3.83
C GLN A 47 -3.14 0.15 -2.37
N THR A 48 -2.32 -0.47 -1.51
CA THR A 48 -2.23 -0.12 -0.09
C THR A 48 -1.65 1.28 0.13
N ARG A 49 -0.56 1.65 -0.55
CA ARG A 49 0.03 3.00 -0.53
C ARG A 49 -0.93 4.03 -1.12
N TRP A 50 -1.69 3.67 -2.14
CA TRP A 50 -2.70 4.53 -2.74
C TRP A 50 -3.85 4.78 -1.76
N TYR A 51 -4.34 3.74 -1.10
CA TYR A 51 -5.34 3.87 -0.04
C TYR A 51 -4.84 4.74 1.11
N PHE A 52 -3.62 4.48 1.59
CA PHE A 52 -2.97 5.30 2.61
C PHE A 52 -2.91 6.78 2.20
N LYS A 53 -2.54 7.06 0.95
CA LYS A 53 -2.42 8.43 0.43
C LYS A 53 -3.75 9.18 0.34
N PHE A 54 -4.82 8.50 -0.06
CA PHE A 54 -6.07 9.18 -0.42
C PHE A 54 -7.21 9.01 0.57
N PHE A 55 -7.22 7.96 1.38
CA PHE A 55 -8.34 7.60 2.26
C PHE A 55 -8.01 7.81 3.74
N LEU A 56 -6.76 7.56 4.15
CA LEU A 56 -6.40 7.66 5.55
C LEU A 56 -6.54 9.11 6.05
N GLY A 57 -7.22 9.28 7.18
CA GLY A 57 -7.51 10.60 7.75
C GLY A 57 -8.63 11.38 7.03
N LYS A 58 -9.28 10.81 6.02
CA LYS A 58 -10.43 11.43 5.31
C LYS A 58 -11.74 10.72 5.62
N LEU A 59 -12.84 11.46 5.57
CA LEU A 59 -14.18 10.90 5.60
C LEU A 59 -14.40 10.10 4.30
N HIS A 60 -14.57 8.79 4.43
CA HIS A 60 -14.81 7.89 3.30
C HIS A 60 -15.84 6.84 3.71
N GLN A 61 -16.54 6.27 2.72
CA GLN A 61 -17.50 5.19 2.93
C GLN A 61 -16.90 3.87 2.50
N ASN A 62 -17.12 2.83 3.31
CA ASN A 62 -16.76 1.46 3.00
C ASN A 62 -18.03 0.63 2.83
N TYR A 63 -18.10 -0.11 1.73
CA TYR A 63 -19.18 -1.03 1.42
C TYR A 63 -18.63 -2.45 1.37
N VAL A 64 -19.42 -3.40 1.86
CA VAL A 64 -19.13 -4.82 1.79
C VAL A 64 -20.21 -5.47 0.93
N GLY A 65 -19.79 -6.28 -0.03
CA GLY A 65 -20.71 -6.98 -0.91
C GLY A 65 -20.17 -8.34 -1.31
N ALA A 66 -20.96 -9.06 -2.09
CA ALA A 66 -20.54 -10.28 -2.76
C ALA A 66 -20.89 -10.18 -4.25
N ASP A 67 -20.02 -10.68 -5.12
CA ASP A 67 -20.30 -10.75 -6.55
C ASP A 67 -21.28 -11.89 -6.91
N ALA A 68 -21.51 -12.10 -8.21
CA ALA A 68 -22.42 -13.13 -8.70
C ALA A 68 -22.02 -14.55 -8.25
N ASP A 69 -20.73 -14.78 -8.06
CA ASP A 69 -20.15 -16.05 -7.61
C ASP A 69 -20.10 -16.15 -6.08
N LYS A 70 -20.75 -15.22 -5.38
CA LYS A 70 -20.76 -15.09 -3.91
C LYS A 70 -19.37 -14.84 -3.32
N THR A 71 -18.44 -14.30 -4.11
CA THR A 71 -17.12 -13.93 -3.63
C THR A 71 -17.19 -12.56 -2.95
N PRO A 72 -16.74 -12.44 -1.68
CA PRO A 72 -16.80 -11.17 -0.97
C PRO A 72 -15.86 -10.12 -1.57
N PHE A 73 -16.29 -8.87 -1.55
CA PHE A 73 -15.48 -7.71 -1.92
C PHE A 73 -15.71 -6.55 -0.95
N PHE A 74 -14.72 -5.65 -0.88
CA PHE A 74 -14.82 -4.39 -0.14
C PHE A 74 -14.64 -3.23 -1.11
N LEU A 75 -15.51 -2.23 -1.06
CA LEU A 75 -15.41 -1.03 -1.88
C LEU A 75 -15.26 0.18 -0.96
N SER A 76 -14.15 0.88 -1.06
CA SER A 76 -13.94 2.16 -0.38
C SER A 76 -14.12 3.31 -1.37
N VAL A 77 -14.93 4.30 -1.01
CA VAL A 77 -15.18 5.51 -1.81
C VAL A 77 -14.90 6.75 -0.96
N VAL A 78 -14.12 7.68 -1.50
CA VAL A 78 -13.82 8.97 -0.88
C VAL A 78 -14.08 10.11 -1.86
N LEU A 79 -14.75 11.14 -1.37
CA LEU A 79 -14.82 12.42 -2.05
C LEU A 79 -13.55 13.21 -1.71
N THR A 80 -12.82 13.62 -2.73
CA THR A 80 -11.67 14.50 -2.61
C THR A 80 -12.10 15.93 -2.87
N ASP A 81 -11.69 16.83 -1.98
CA ASP A 81 -11.91 18.26 -2.12
C ASP A 81 -11.45 18.78 -3.48
N ALA A 82 -12.14 19.82 -3.94
CA ALA A 82 -11.94 20.42 -5.23
C ALA A 82 -10.46 20.72 -5.51
N ASN A 83 -10.02 20.41 -6.73
CA ASN A 83 -8.77 20.96 -7.23
C ASN A 83 -8.88 22.50 -7.35
N SER A 84 -7.82 23.17 -7.77
CA SER A 84 -7.81 24.63 -8.01
C SER A 84 -8.90 25.15 -8.97
N GLN A 85 -9.65 24.27 -9.64
CA GLN A 85 -10.76 24.58 -10.56
C GLN A 85 -12.14 24.31 -9.95
N GLY A 86 -12.25 24.00 -8.65
CA GLY A 86 -13.56 23.82 -8.00
C GLY A 86 -14.24 22.48 -8.24
N VAL A 87 -13.59 21.55 -8.95
CA VAL A 87 -14.24 20.30 -9.39
C VAL A 87 -14.03 19.17 -8.38
N GLN A 88 -15.14 18.60 -7.92
CA GLN A 88 -15.17 17.45 -7.02
C GLN A 88 -14.63 16.18 -7.70
N GLN A 89 -13.68 15.52 -7.04
CA GLN A 89 -13.10 14.26 -7.52
C GLN A 89 -13.49 13.11 -6.61
N TYR A 90 -13.97 12.01 -7.17
CA TYR A 90 -14.19 10.78 -6.44
C TYR A 90 -13.03 9.82 -6.67
N ARG A 91 -12.66 9.12 -5.61
CA ARG A 91 -11.69 8.03 -5.64
C ARG A 91 -12.34 6.79 -5.08
N ALA A 92 -12.21 5.69 -5.79
CA ALA A 92 -12.75 4.41 -5.38
C ALA A 92 -11.66 3.34 -5.45
N ILE A 93 -11.66 2.43 -4.48
CA ILE A 93 -10.84 1.23 -4.51
C ILE A 93 -11.69 0.01 -4.17
N LEU A 94 -11.65 -0.97 -5.06
CA LEU A 94 -12.32 -2.25 -4.94
C LEU A 94 -11.28 -3.30 -4.56
N TRP A 95 -11.44 -3.85 -3.36
CA TRP A 95 -10.64 -4.95 -2.84
C TRP A 95 -11.33 -6.27 -3.11
N ARG A 96 -10.63 -7.18 -3.80
CA ARG A 96 -11.04 -8.57 -3.98
C ARG A 96 -9.93 -9.50 -3.53
N LYS A 97 -10.29 -10.77 -3.30
CA LYS A 97 -9.35 -11.81 -2.88
C LYS A 97 -8.16 -11.98 -3.83
N THR A 98 -8.37 -11.83 -5.14
CA THR A 98 -7.35 -12.04 -6.17
C THR A 98 -6.67 -10.74 -6.60
N VAL A 99 -7.46 -9.73 -7.00
CA VAL A 99 -6.93 -8.46 -7.53
C VAL A 99 -7.70 -7.29 -6.95
N SER A 100 -6.96 -6.27 -6.52
CA SER A 100 -7.53 -5.00 -6.07
C SER A 100 -7.36 -3.93 -7.15
N GLN A 101 -8.42 -3.16 -7.40
CA GLN A 101 -8.47 -2.16 -8.48
C GLN A 101 -8.81 -0.79 -7.88
N SER A 102 -8.04 0.23 -8.24
CA SER A 102 -8.28 1.62 -7.83
C SER A 102 -8.60 2.49 -9.05
N ILE A 103 -9.60 3.37 -8.93
CA ILE A 103 -9.98 4.32 -9.96
C ILE A 103 -10.18 5.72 -9.35
N SER A 104 -9.84 6.75 -10.12
CA SER A 104 -10.20 8.14 -9.83
C SER A 104 -11.05 8.66 -10.96
N PHE A 105 -12.17 9.30 -10.64
CA PHE A 105 -13.02 9.92 -11.65
C PHE A 105 -13.54 11.27 -11.14
N THR A 106 -13.75 12.17 -12.08
CA THR A 106 -14.29 13.49 -11.82
C THR A 106 -15.80 13.42 -11.95
N PHE A 107 -16.53 13.93 -10.95
CA PHE A 107 -17.97 14.06 -11.06
C PHE A 107 -18.31 15.53 -11.32
N VAL A 108 -19.07 15.77 -12.39
CA VAL A 108 -19.62 17.08 -12.71
C VAL A 108 -21.13 16.92 -12.64
N SER A 109 -21.79 17.62 -11.71
CA SER A 109 -23.25 17.71 -11.74
C SER A 109 -23.63 18.51 -12.98
N LEU A 110 -24.44 17.91 -13.85
CA LEU A 110 -25.13 18.60 -14.95
C LEU A 110 -26.23 19.51 -14.39
#